data_AF-W1YU95-F1
#
_entry.id   AF-W1YU95-F1
#
_cell.length_a   1.000
_cell.length_b   1.000
_cell.length_c   1.000
_cell.angle_alpha   90.00
_cell.angle_beta   90.00
_cell.angle_gamma   90.00
#
_symmetry.space_group_name_H-M   'P 1'
#
loop_
_entity.id
_entity.type
_entity.pdbx_description
1 polymer ?
#
loop_
_entity_poly.entity_id
_entity_poly.type
_entity_poly.pdbx_seq_one_letter_code
_entity_poly.pdbx_strand_id
1 'polypeptide(L)' 'MILERVEIVGFRGINRLSLMLEQNNVLIGENAWGKSSLLDA' A
#
# COMPACT_ATOMS: atom_id res chain seq x y z
N MET A 1 9.67 15.11 1.98
CA MET A 1 9.86 13.97 1.07
C MET A 1 8.48 13.48 0.67
N ILE A 2 8.22 13.28 -0.62
CA ILE A 2 6.93 12.74 -1.13
C ILE A 2 7.20 11.35 -1.71
N LEU A 3 6.34 10.38 -1.40
CA LEU A 3 6.35 9.06 -2.01
C LEU A 3 5.43 9.13 -3.22
N GLU A 4 5.94 8.89 -4.42
CA GLU A 4 5.16 9.03 -5.67
C GLU A 4 4.52 7.71 -6.10
N ARG A 5 5.21 6.59 -5.83
CA ARG A 5 4.78 5.25 -6.22
C ARG A 5 5.25 4.23 -5.21
N VAL A 6 4.42 3.22 -4.96
CA VAL A 6 4.76 2.01 -4.21
C VAL A 6 4.50 0.79 -5.08
N GLU A 7 5.47 -0.13 -5.11
CA GLU A 7 5.33 -1.44 -5.72
C GLU A 7 5.71 -2.53 -4.72
N ILE A 8 4.78 -3.45 -4.45
CA ILE A 8 4.96 -4.55 -3.50
C ILE A 8 4.67 -5.86 -4.21
N VAL A 9 5.52 -6.85 -4.00
CA VAL A 9 5.33 -8.23 -4.45
C VAL A 9 5.61 -9.18 -3.29
N GLY A 10 4.65 -10.03 -2.94
CA GLY A 10 4.83 -11.13 -1.98
C GLY A 10 5.09 -10.74 -0.53
N PHE A 11 4.53 -9.63 -0.02
CA PHE A 11 4.76 -9.14 1.35
C PHE A 11 3.53 -9.26 2.24
N ARG A 12 3.63 -10.03 3.33
CA ARG A 12 2.60 -10.15 4.40
C ARG A 12 1.16 -10.30 3.88
N GLY A 13 0.95 -11.12 2.85
CA GLY A 13 -0.36 -11.37 2.24
C GLY A 13 -0.70 -10.47 1.04
N ILE A 14 0.08 -9.41 0.78
CA ILE A 14 0.03 -8.66 -0.47
C ILE A 14 0.76 -9.48 -1.54
N ASN A 15 0.01 -10.05 -2.48
CA ASN A 15 0.59 -10.80 -3.60
C ASN A 15 1.27 -9.84 -4.60
N ARG A 16 0.53 -8.87 -5.11
CA ARG A 16 1.06 -7.78 -5.95
C ARG A 16 0.24 -6.51 -5.77
N LEU A 17 0.91 -5.39 -5.55
CA LEU A 17 0.29 -4.07 -5.41
C LEU A 17 1.14 -3.02 -6.09
N SER A 18 0.50 -2.12 -6.85
CA SER A 18 1.13 -0.94 -7.43
C SER A 18 0.20 0.23 -7.22
N LEU A 19 0.66 1.26 -6.50
CA LEU A 19 -0.13 2.46 -6.20
C LEU A 19 0.66 3.71 -6.57
N MET A 20 -0.01 4.65 -7.21
CA MET A 20 0.45 6.03 -7.30
C MET A 20 -0.07 6.78 -6.08
N LEU A 21 0.76 7.66 -5.53
CA LEU A 21 0.42 8.42 -4.33
C LEU A 21 0.50 9.91 -4.63
N GLU A 22 -0.51 10.62 -4.17
CA GLU A 22 -0.56 12.08 -4.21
C GLU A 22 -0.14 12.67 -2.86
N GLN A 23 -0.27 13.99 -2.67
CA GLN A 23 0.11 14.63 -1.41
C GLN A 23 -0.71 14.10 -0.21
N ASN A 24 -1.99 13.79 -0.41
CA ASN A 24 -2.87 13.23 0.62
C ASN A 24 -3.62 12.03 0.06
N ASN A 25 -3.44 10.87 0.69
CA ASN A 25 -4.11 9.63 0.29
C ASN A 25 -4.86 9.06 1.49
N VAL A 26 -6.05 8.50 1.26
CA VAL A 26 -6.80 7.77 2.27
C VAL A 26 -6.92 6.31 1.82
N LEU A 27 -6.41 5.39 2.64
CA LEU A 27 -6.45 3.96 2.38
C LEU A 27 -7.72 3.36 3.00
N ILE A 28 -8.64 2.88 2.18
CA ILE A 28 -9.91 2.27 2.60
C ILE A 28 -9.97 0.83 2.10
N GLY A 29 -10.45 -0.07 2.95
CA GLY A 29 -10.64 -1.48 2.60
C GLY A 29 -10.96 -2.31 3.83
N GLU A 30 -11.31 -3.57 3.62
CA GLU A 30 -11.62 -4.52 4.69
C GLU A 30 -10.39 -4.85 5.56
N ASN A 31 -10.61 -5.40 6.76
CA ASN A 31 -9.55 -5.65 7.75
C ASN A 31 -8.40 -6.51 7.21
N ALA A 32 -8.70 -7.52 6.38
CA ALA A 32 -7.71 -8.44 5.82
C ALA A 32 -7.09 -7.98 4.49
N TRP A 33 -7.44 -6.79 3.98
CA TRP A 33 -6.98 -6.32 2.67
C TRP A 33 -5.47 -5.97 2.62
N GLY A 34 -4.82 -5.78 3.77
CA GLY A 34 -3.38 -5.49 3.81
C GLY A 34 -3.00 -4.01 3.96
N LYS A 35 -3.92 -3.16 4.47
CA LYS A 35 -3.65 -1.72 4.70
C LYS A 35 -2.43 -1.49 5.60
N SER A 36 -2.36 -2.19 6.73
CA SER A 36 -1.22 -2.10 7.64
C SER A 36 0.05 -2.67 6.99
N SER A 37 -0.07 -3.76 6.24
CA SER A 37 1.05 -4.36 5.51
C SER A 37 1.63 -3.44 4.43
N LEU A 38 0.80 -2.62 3.77
CA LEU A 38 1.24 -1.60 2.83
C LEU A 38 2.03 -0.48 3.52
N LEU A 39 1.64 -0.07 4.73
CA LEU A 39 2.34 0.98 5.47
C LEU A 39 3.64 0.49 6.13
N ASP A 40 3.75 -0.81 6.38
CA ASP A 40 4.96 -1.44 6.94
C ASP A 40 6.07 -1.70 5.91
N ALA A 41 5.71 -1.80 4.63
CA ALA A 41 6.61 -2.14 3.53
C ALA A 41 7.38 -0.90 3.04
#